data_AF-A0A352Z6A3-F1
#
_entry.id   AF-A0A352Z6A3-F1
#
_cell.length_a   1.000
_cell.length_b   1.000
_cell.length_c   1.000
_cell.angle_alpha   90.00
_cell.angle_beta   90.00
_cell.angle_gamma   90.00
#
_symmetry.space_group_name_H-M   'P 1'
#
loop_
_entity.id
_entity.type
_entity.pdbx_description
1 polymer ?
#
loop_
_entity_poly.entity_id
_entity_poly.type
_entity_poly.pdbx_seq_one_letter_code
_entity_poly.pdbx_strand_id
1 'polypeptide(L)'
;MYRKTTSRKEIDLIPSELRAIEDHKHYLSQKEGREVQLEEAIVDFLIDYEADFLKRKQTEDVAQQNDEIMKYKWIESEREGHDIGEETAAMEWIEKYGSIWRTERESLEKNAFMEMALVVEDRAGVVIDMTELADIARRNDCELYIHKERMKYYNFVLFGKKEYLNVKSILCPKHLEAVKGEKIEFIATGEGALKILPEVRSLINRQVH
;
A
#
# COMPACT_ATOMS: atom_id res chain seq x y z
N MET A 1 -20.29 12.08 -34.23
CA MET A 1 -19.52 10.94 -33.71
C MET A 1 -19.17 11.22 -32.27
N TYR A 2 -19.95 10.70 -31.33
CA TYR A 2 -19.64 10.80 -29.90
C TYR A 2 -18.42 9.90 -29.62
N ARG A 3 -17.27 10.51 -29.33
CA ARG A 3 -16.16 9.79 -28.70
C ARG A 3 -16.66 9.37 -27.32
N LYS A 4 -16.92 8.07 -27.15
CA LYS A 4 -16.98 7.45 -25.82
C LYS A 4 -15.62 7.72 -25.19
N THR A 5 -15.55 8.71 -24.30
CA THR A 5 -14.41 8.85 -23.40
C THR A 5 -14.45 7.61 -22.53
N THR A 6 -13.64 6.61 -22.86
CA THR A 6 -13.45 5.43 -22.01
C THR A 6 -12.85 5.96 -20.72
N SER A 7 -13.70 6.17 -19.71
CA SER A 7 -13.27 6.39 -18.34
C SER A 7 -12.30 5.27 -18.01
N ARG A 8 -11.02 5.59 -17.81
CA ARG A 8 -10.03 4.62 -17.31
C ARG A 8 -10.63 4.07 -16.02
N LYS A 9 -10.91 2.76 -15.96
CA LYS A 9 -11.39 2.14 -14.73
C LYS A 9 -10.28 2.33 -13.71
N GLU A 10 -10.59 2.99 -12.60
CA GLU A 10 -9.62 3.15 -11.52
C GLU A 10 -9.30 1.77 -10.95
N ILE A 11 -8.01 1.52 -10.73
CA ILE A 11 -7.52 0.31 -10.09
C ILE A 11 -7.47 0.65 -8.61
N ASP A 12 -8.43 0.15 -7.84
CA ASP A 12 -8.50 0.34 -6.40
C ASP A 12 -7.99 -0.92 -5.71
N LEU A 13 -6.90 -0.78 -4.97
CA LEU A 13 -6.19 -1.87 -4.31
C LEU A 13 -6.30 -1.74 -2.79
N ILE A 14 -6.29 -2.89 -2.11
CA ILE A 14 -5.96 -2.95 -0.68
C ILE A 14 -4.45 -3.22 -0.48
N PRO A 15 -3.86 -2.93 0.68
CA PRO A 15 -2.43 -3.13 0.92
C PRO A 15 -1.94 -4.56 0.71
N SER A 16 -2.74 -5.57 1.04
CA SER A 16 -2.36 -6.96 0.77
C SER A 16 -2.32 -7.31 -0.72
N GLU A 17 -3.19 -6.72 -1.55
CA GLU A 17 -3.13 -6.85 -3.02
C GLU A 17 -1.91 -6.11 -3.57
N LEU A 18 -1.64 -4.88 -3.12
CA LEU A 18 -0.44 -4.15 -3.51
C LEU A 18 0.83 -4.92 -3.15
N ARG A 19 0.86 -5.55 -1.97
CA ARG A 19 1.98 -6.42 -1.58
C ARG A 19 2.12 -7.61 -2.53
N ALA A 20 1.01 -8.29 -2.82
CA ALA A 20 1.01 -9.44 -3.73
C ALA A 20 1.47 -9.05 -5.15
N ILE A 21 1.08 -7.87 -5.63
CA ILE A 21 1.53 -7.32 -6.91
C ILE A 21 3.04 -7.07 -6.91
N GLU A 22 3.62 -6.52 -5.84
CA GLU A 22 5.06 -6.31 -5.76
C GLU A 22 5.85 -7.63 -5.69
N ASP A 23 5.35 -8.61 -4.93
CA ASP A 23 5.95 -9.95 -4.89
C ASP A 23 5.85 -10.62 -6.28
N HIS A 24 4.72 -10.45 -6.97
CA HIS A 24 4.49 -10.95 -8.32
C HIS A 24 5.40 -10.27 -9.36
N LYS A 25 5.53 -8.95 -9.30
CA LYS A 25 6.45 -8.16 -10.13
C LYS A 25 7.88 -8.64 -9.98
N HIS A 26 8.32 -8.91 -8.74
CA HIS A 26 9.65 -9.45 -8.47
C HIS A 26 9.84 -10.82 -9.14
N TYR A 27 8.88 -11.73 -8.96
CA TYR A 27 8.92 -13.05 -9.59
C TYR A 27 8.93 -12.98 -11.13
N LEU A 28 8.06 -12.17 -11.73
CA LEU A 28 8.03 -11.96 -13.18
C LEU A 28 9.36 -11.40 -13.70
N SER A 29 9.95 -10.45 -12.97
CA SER A 29 11.25 -9.88 -13.35
C SER A 29 12.36 -10.93 -13.39
N GLN A 30 12.39 -11.84 -12.40
CA GLN A 30 13.34 -12.95 -12.39
C GLN A 30 13.08 -13.93 -13.54
N LYS A 31 11.81 -14.27 -13.79
CA LYS A 31 11.40 -15.19 -14.85
C LYS A 31 11.75 -14.69 -16.25
N GLU A 32 11.59 -13.39 -16.49
CA GLU A 32 11.85 -12.78 -17.80
C GLU A 32 13.30 -12.33 -17.99
N GLY A 33 14.09 -12.26 -16.92
CA GLY A 33 15.47 -11.76 -16.99
C GLY A 33 15.57 -10.26 -17.29
N ARG A 34 14.50 -9.50 -17.02
CA ARG A 34 14.45 -8.03 -17.12
C ARG A 34 13.60 -7.46 -16.00
N GLU A 35 13.78 -6.17 -15.70
CA GLU A 35 12.88 -5.48 -14.77
C GLU A 35 11.48 -5.33 -15.39
N VAL A 36 10.48 -5.90 -14.72
CA VAL A 36 9.05 -5.74 -15.06
C VAL A 36 8.52 -4.48 -14.41
N GLN A 37 7.81 -3.67 -15.21
CA GLN A 37 7.22 -2.43 -14.72
C GLN A 37 6.00 -2.70 -13.84
N LEU A 38 5.69 -1.77 -12.95
CA LEU A 38 4.53 -1.91 -12.06
C LEU A 38 3.21 -2.05 -12.84
N GLU A 39 3.03 -1.28 -13.90
CA GLU A 39 1.81 -1.33 -14.71
C GLU A 39 1.61 -2.69 -15.36
N GLU A 40 2.71 -3.30 -15.81
CA GLU A 40 2.71 -4.64 -16.39
C GLU A 40 2.35 -5.70 -15.34
N ALA A 41 2.98 -5.64 -14.16
CA ALA A 41 2.68 -6.55 -13.06
C ALA A 41 1.23 -6.41 -12.54
N ILE A 42 0.70 -5.19 -12.46
CA ILE A 42 -0.71 -4.96 -12.09
C ILE A 42 -1.64 -5.62 -13.11
N VAL A 43 -1.40 -5.41 -14.40
CA VAL A 43 -2.26 -5.96 -15.46
C VAL A 43 -2.23 -7.49 -15.43
N ASP A 44 -1.04 -8.09 -15.36
CA ASP A 44 -0.88 -9.54 -15.29
C ASP A 44 -1.53 -10.12 -14.02
N PHE A 45 -1.33 -9.49 -12.86
CA PHE A 45 -1.95 -9.89 -11.60
C PHE A 45 -3.49 -9.86 -11.67
N LEU A 46 -4.07 -8.75 -12.13
CA LEU A 46 -5.53 -8.56 -12.18
C LEU A 46 -6.22 -9.52 -13.16
N ILE A 47 -5.54 -9.89 -14.25
CA ILE A 47 -6.12 -10.78 -15.25
C ILE A 47 -5.98 -12.24 -14.83
N ASP A 48 -4.81 -12.65 -14.36
CA ASP A 48 -4.45 -14.06 -14.25
C ASP A 48 -4.35 -14.59 -12.81
N TYR A 49 -4.22 -13.72 -11.78
CA TYR A 49 -3.86 -14.16 -10.42
C TYR A 49 -4.79 -13.64 -9.31
N GLU A 50 -5.51 -12.54 -9.51
CA GLU A 50 -6.31 -11.88 -8.47
C GLU A 50 -7.35 -12.82 -7.84
N ALA A 51 -8.11 -13.56 -8.66
CA ALA A 51 -9.16 -14.45 -8.16
C ALA A 51 -8.62 -15.55 -7.23
N ASP A 52 -7.48 -16.15 -7.59
CA ASP A 52 -6.83 -17.18 -6.79
C ASP A 52 -6.16 -16.60 -5.54
N PHE A 53 -5.60 -15.40 -5.63
CA PHE A 53 -5.09 -14.67 -4.48
C PHE A 53 -6.21 -14.39 -3.47
N LEU A 54 -7.33 -13.80 -3.91
CA LEU A 54 -8.46 -13.45 -3.04
C LEU A 54 -9.06 -14.68 -2.36
N LYS A 55 -9.19 -15.79 -3.09
CA LYS A 55 -9.69 -17.06 -2.52
C LYS A 55 -8.76 -17.62 -1.44
N ARG A 56 -7.44 -17.61 -1.69
CA ARG A 56 -6.46 -18.06 -0.68
C ARG A 56 -6.49 -17.15 0.54
N LYS A 57 -6.43 -15.84 0.32
CA LYS A 57 -6.51 -14.83 1.37
C LYS A 57 -7.77 -14.99 2.23
N GLN A 58 -8.94 -15.16 1.61
CA GLN A 58 -10.19 -15.39 2.35
C GLN A 58 -10.11 -16.63 3.25
N THR A 59 -9.56 -17.72 2.73
CA THR A 59 -9.39 -18.97 3.49
C THR A 59 -8.46 -18.78 4.69
N GLU A 60 -7.32 -18.12 4.46
CA GLU A 60 -6.32 -17.81 5.49
C GLU A 60 -6.89 -16.86 6.55
N ASP A 61 -7.61 -15.82 6.15
CA ASP A 61 -8.18 -14.85 7.07
C ASP A 61 -9.31 -15.47 7.92
N VAL A 62 -10.08 -16.43 7.39
CA VAL A 62 -11.07 -17.19 8.18
C VAL A 62 -10.37 -18.10 9.20
N ALA A 63 -9.32 -18.80 8.80
CA ALA A 63 -8.56 -19.66 9.71
C ALA A 63 -7.95 -18.84 10.86
N GLN A 64 -7.31 -17.71 10.54
CA GLN A 64 -6.71 -16.83 11.56
C GLN A 64 -7.76 -16.20 12.49
N GLN A 65 -8.91 -15.79 11.97
CA GLN A 65 -10.00 -15.28 12.83
C GLN A 65 -10.53 -16.37 13.78
N ASN A 66 -10.65 -17.61 13.32
CA ASN A 66 -11.03 -18.73 14.18
C ASN A 66 -9.99 -18.96 15.29
N ASP A 67 -8.69 -18.88 14.98
CA ASP A 67 -7.63 -18.98 15.99
C ASP A 67 -7.73 -17.87 17.05
N GLU A 68 -8.01 -16.63 16.64
CA GLU A 68 -8.21 -15.51 17.56
C GLU A 68 -9.46 -15.68 18.43
N ILE A 69 -10.56 -16.18 17.85
CA ILE A 69 -11.78 -16.51 18.60
C ILE A 69 -11.50 -17.60 19.65
N MET A 70 -10.72 -18.63 19.31
CA MET A 70 -10.39 -19.70 20.25
C MET A 70 -9.47 -19.22 21.37
N LYS A 71 -8.52 -18.32 21.08
CA LYS A 71 -7.71 -17.64 22.11
C LYS A 71 -8.58 -16.82 23.05
N TYR A 72 -9.50 -16.02 22.48
CA TYR A 72 -10.44 -15.21 23.26
C TYR A 72 -11.33 -16.08 24.15
N LYS A 73 -11.91 -17.15 23.58
CA LYS A 73 -12.71 -18.14 24.31
C LYS A 73 -11.95 -18.66 25.53
N TRP A 74 -10.69 -19.07 25.35
CA TRP A 74 -9.89 -19.60 26.44
C TRP A 74 -9.66 -18.55 27.54
N ILE A 75 -9.21 -17.33 27.17
CA ILE A 75 -8.95 -16.24 28.12
C ILE A 75 -10.19 -15.90 28.96
N GLU A 76 -11.34 -15.75 28.29
CA GLU A 76 -12.58 -15.39 28.97
C GLU A 76 -13.15 -16.54 29.79
N SER A 77 -12.99 -17.79 29.35
CA SER A 77 -13.40 -18.96 30.14
C SER A 77 -12.62 -19.07 31.45
N GLU A 78 -11.30 -18.80 31.41
CA GLU A 78 -10.47 -18.73 32.61
C GLU A 78 -10.91 -17.59 33.54
N ARG A 79 -11.36 -16.46 32.98
CA ARG A 79 -11.84 -15.31 33.75
C ARG A 79 -13.18 -15.56 34.43
N GLU A 80 -14.13 -16.17 33.73
CA GLU A 80 -15.49 -16.46 34.24
C GLU A 80 -15.54 -17.73 35.10
N GLY A 81 -14.48 -18.56 35.07
CA GLY A 81 -14.39 -19.81 35.81
C GLY A 81 -15.23 -20.95 35.22
N HIS A 82 -15.71 -20.80 33.99
CA HIS A 82 -16.38 -21.84 33.21
C HIS A 82 -16.21 -21.59 31.71
N ASP A 83 -16.41 -22.63 30.88
CA ASP A 83 -16.40 -22.47 29.42
C ASP A 83 -17.56 -21.55 28.98
N ILE A 84 -17.23 -20.44 28.30
CA ILE A 84 -18.23 -19.48 27.77
C ILE A 84 -18.91 -19.97 26.48
N GLY A 85 -18.38 -21.02 25.85
CA GLY A 85 -18.85 -21.59 24.59
C GLY A 85 -18.32 -20.86 23.35
N GLU A 86 -18.28 -21.58 22.22
CA GLU A 86 -17.73 -21.06 20.95
C GLU A 86 -18.59 -19.95 20.34
N GLU A 87 -19.92 -20.09 20.36
CA GLU A 87 -20.84 -19.11 19.77
C GLU A 87 -20.74 -17.75 20.49
N THR A 88 -20.75 -17.76 21.82
CA THR A 88 -20.57 -16.55 22.65
C THR A 88 -19.22 -15.91 22.40
N ALA A 89 -18.14 -16.70 22.43
CA ALA A 89 -16.79 -16.19 22.17
C ALA A 89 -16.67 -15.56 20.78
N ALA A 90 -17.23 -16.20 19.74
CA ALA A 90 -17.21 -15.69 18.38
C ALA A 90 -17.97 -14.36 18.26
N MET A 91 -19.19 -14.29 18.81
CA MET A 91 -20.01 -13.08 18.78
C MET A 91 -19.31 -11.91 19.49
N GLU A 92 -18.82 -12.13 20.71
CA GLU A 92 -18.13 -11.10 21.48
C GLU A 92 -16.82 -10.65 20.82
N TRP A 93 -16.03 -11.59 20.29
CA TRP A 93 -14.78 -11.25 19.63
C TRP A 93 -15.02 -10.46 18.34
N ILE A 94 -16.02 -10.84 17.54
CA ILE A 94 -16.39 -10.09 16.32
C ILE A 94 -16.79 -8.65 16.67
N GLU A 95 -17.59 -8.47 17.72
CA GLU A 95 -18.04 -7.15 18.19
C GLU A 95 -16.87 -6.29 18.69
N LYS A 96 -15.97 -6.86 19.50
CA LYS A 96 -14.89 -6.13 20.17
C LYS A 96 -13.66 -5.91 19.28
N TYR A 97 -13.27 -6.92 18.50
CA TYR A 97 -11.96 -6.98 17.84
C TYR A 97 -12.04 -7.21 16.33
N GLY A 98 -13.13 -7.76 15.80
CA GLY A 98 -13.20 -8.18 14.40
C GLY A 98 -12.98 -7.05 13.38
N SER A 99 -13.38 -5.82 13.69
CA SER A 99 -13.10 -4.65 12.83
C SER A 99 -11.64 -4.22 12.90
N ILE A 100 -11.07 -4.15 14.11
CA ILE A 100 -9.66 -3.79 14.36
C ILE A 100 -8.74 -4.80 13.68
N TRP A 101 -9.02 -6.10 13.84
CA TRP A 101 -8.24 -7.18 13.23
C TRP A 101 -8.19 -7.04 11.70
N ARG A 102 -9.33 -6.79 11.05
CA ARG A 102 -9.38 -6.57 9.59
C ARG A 102 -8.62 -5.32 9.16
N THR A 103 -8.72 -4.22 9.92
CA THR A 103 -7.98 -3.00 9.63
C THR A 103 -6.47 -3.18 9.80
N GLU A 104 -6.02 -3.88 10.85
CA GLU A 104 -4.61 -4.18 11.06
C GLU A 104 -4.07 -5.10 9.96
N ARG A 105 -4.82 -6.15 9.59
CA ARG A 105 -4.46 -7.06 8.50
C ARG A 105 -4.24 -6.36 7.18
N GLU A 106 -5.02 -5.32 6.91
CA GLU A 106 -4.86 -4.45 5.74
C GLU A 106 -4.12 -3.13 6.04
N SER A 107 -3.31 -3.08 7.10
CA SER A 107 -2.42 -1.94 7.31
C SER A 107 -1.21 -2.01 6.37
N LEU A 108 -0.66 -0.85 6.02
CA LEU A 108 0.59 -0.77 5.26
C LEU A 108 1.72 -1.52 5.98
N GLU A 109 1.86 -1.32 7.28
CA GLU A 109 2.90 -1.95 8.11
C GLU A 109 2.83 -3.49 8.08
N LYS A 110 1.64 -4.08 8.31
CA LYS A 110 1.47 -5.55 8.24
C LYS A 110 1.72 -6.11 6.85
N ASN A 111 1.57 -5.29 5.81
CA ASN A 111 1.84 -5.66 4.43
C ASN A 111 3.22 -5.18 3.96
N ALA A 112 4.16 -4.95 4.89
CA ALA A 112 5.56 -4.62 4.65
C ALA A 112 5.78 -3.32 3.85
N PHE A 113 4.87 -2.37 4.00
CA PHE A 113 5.06 -0.99 3.54
C PHE A 113 5.38 -0.08 4.70
N MET A 114 6.39 0.76 4.51
CA MET A 114 6.70 1.86 5.40
C MET A 114 6.06 3.12 4.88
N GLU A 115 5.49 3.93 5.77
CA GLU A 115 4.87 5.19 5.38
C GLU A 115 5.58 6.40 5.99
N MET A 116 5.52 7.51 5.26
CA MET A 116 5.98 8.81 5.73
C MET A 116 5.08 9.89 5.16
N ALA A 117 4.71 10.87 5.99
CA ALA A 117 4.11 12.10 5.53
C ALA A 117 4.99 13.31 5.83
N LEU A 118 4.85 14.33 5.00
CA LEU A 118 5.38 15.68 5.23
C LEU A 118 4.35 16.73 4.80
N VAL A 119 4.44 17.91 5.39
CA VAL A 119 3.62 19.08 5.03
C VAL A 119 4.57 20.12 4.45
N VAL A 120 4.22 20.69 3.30
CA VAL A 120 5.04 21.73 2.66
C VAL A 120 4.98 23.01 3.48
N GLU A 121 6.09 23.41 4.10
CA GLU A 121 6.13 24.60 4.97
C GLU A 121 6.46 25.90 4.20
N ASP A 122 7.22 25.79 3.11
CA ASP A 122 7.65 26.93 2.30
C ASP A 122 6.47 27.66 1.68
N ARG A 123 6.52 29.00 1.69
CA ARG A 123 5.54 29.86 1.00
C ARG A 123 5.61 29.73 -0.51
N ALA A 124 6.78 29.47 -1.08
CA ALA A 124 6.97 29.26 -2.51
C ALA A 124 6.45 27.89 -3.00
N GLY A 125 6.15 26.98 -2.08
CA GLY A 125 5.90 25.57 -2.39
C GLY A 125 7.20 24.78 -2.58
N VAL A 126 7.10 23.57 -3.12
CA VAL A 126 8.25 22.73 -3.45
C VAL A 126 8.05 22.11 -4.83
N VAL A 127 9.16 22.01 -5.58
CA VAL A 127 9.20 21.31 -6.87
C VAL A 127 10.05 20.06 -6.69
N ILE A 128 9.39 18.91 -6.62
CA ILE A 128 10.01 17.62 -6.37
C ILE A 128 10.55 17.07 -7.68
N ASP A 129 11.85 16.78 -7.75
CA ASP A 129 12.45 16.07 -8.89
C ASP A 129 12.17 14.57 -8.76
N MET A 130 11.26 14.08 -9.61
CA MET A 130 10.84 12.68 -9.60
C MET A 130 11.93 11.74 -10.13
N THR A 131 12.84 12.25 -10.97
CA THR A 131 13.97 11.48 -11.50
C THR A 131 14.94 11.17 -10.38
N GLU A 132 15.22 12.17 -9.54
CA GLU A 132 16.09 12.01 -8.37
C GLU A 132 15.49 11.00 -7.36
N LEU A 133 14.17 11.07 -7.11
CA LEU A 133 13.48 10.07 -6.29
C LEU A 133 13.57 8.66 -6.86
N ALA A 134 13.38 8.50 -8.17
CA ALA A 134 13.50 7.22 -8.84
C ALA A 134 14.93 6.64 -8.74
N ASP A 135 15.95 7.49 -8.85
CA ASP A 135 17.34 7.09 -8.70
C ASP A 135 17.68 6.66 -7.27
N ILE A 136 17.17 7.39 -6.27
CA ILE A 136 17.29 6.99 -4.86
C ILE A 136 16.63 5.62 -4.63
N ALA A 137 15.42 5.42 -5.18
CA ALA A 137 14.69 4.17 -5.03
C ALA A 137 15.44 2.98 -5.67
N ARG A 138 15.99 3.17 -6.88
CA ARG A 138 16.80 2.15 -7.58
C ARG A 138 18.08 1.79 -6.82
N ARG A 139 18.82 2.79 -6.32
CA ARG A 139 20.09 2.55 -5.59
C ARG A 139 19.92 1.81 -4.28
N ASN A 140 18.71 1.81 -3.72
CA ASN A 140 18.36 1.17 -2.47
C ASN A 140 17.50 -0.09 -2.65
N ASP A 141 17.37 -0.61 -3.88
CA ASP A 141 16.59 -1.82 -4.19
C ASP A 141 15.18 -1.82 -3.57
N CYS A 142 14.48 -0.69 -3.75
CA CYS A 142 13.18 -0.47 -3.14
C CYS A 142 12.20 0.16 -4.13
N GLU A 143 10.92 0.00 -3.82
CA GLU A 143 9.83 0.70 -4.49
C GLU A 143 9.39 1.87 -3.63
N LEU A 144 9.15 3.01 -4.27
CA LEU A 144 8.73 4.24 -3.64
C LEU A 144 7.52 4.77 -4.40
N TYR A 145 6.48 5.10 -3.66
CA TYR A 145 5.27 5.67 -4.21
C TYR A 145 5.00 7.00 -3.51
N ILE A 146 4.45 7.93 -4.27
CA ILE A 146 4.10 9.26 -3.81
C ILE A 146 2.60 9.49 -3.99
N HIS A 147 2.01 10.19 -3.03
CA HIS A 147 0.66 10.72 -3.07
C HIS A 147 0.66 12.17 -2.61
N LYS A 148 -0.17 12.99 -3.26
CA LYS A 148 -0.64 14.28 -2.77
C LYS A 148 -2.07 14.48 -3.25
N GLU A 149 -2.78 15.47 -2.72
CA GLU A 149 -4.13 15.74 -3.20
C GLU A 149 -4.14 16.08 -4.70
N ARG A 150 -5.16 15.59 -5.41
CA ARG A 150 -5.41 15.87 -6.84
C ARG A 150 -4.25 15.44 -7.74
N MET A 151 -3.78 14.19 -7.59
CA MET A 151 -2.82 13.60 -8.53
C MET A 151 -3.39 13.58 -9.95
N LYS A 152 -2.62 14.11 -10.91
CA LYS A 152 -2.99 14.05 -12.34
C LYS A 152 -2.69 12.69 -12.96
N TYR A 153 -1.64 12.02 -12.49
CA TYR A 153 -1.17 10.73 -12.95
C TYR A 153 -0.90 9.84 -11.75
N TYR A 154 -1.37 8.59 -11.81
CA TYR A 154 -1.20 7.59 -10.76
C TYR A 154 -1.32 6.18 -11.35
N ASN A 155 -0.79 5.22 -10.61
CA ASN A 155 -0.87 3.79 -10.94
C ASN A 155 -2.18 3.19 -10.44
N PHE A 156 -2.50 3.45 -9.17
CA PHE A 156 -3.63 2.87 -8.45
C PHE A 156 -4.18 3.85 -7.41
N VAL A 157 -5.40 3.58 -6.97
CA VAL A 157 -6.00 4.14 -5.75
C VAL A 157 -5.79 3.11 -4.65
N LEU A 158 -5.44 3.55 -3.44
CA LEU A 158 -5.35 2.69 -2.27
C LEU A 158 -6.56 2.94 -1.37
N PHE A 159 -7.32 1.90 -1.06
CA PHE A 159 -8.54 1.94 -0.24
C PHE A 159 -9.61 2.95 -0.69
N GLY A 160 -9.74 3.19 -1.99
CA GLY A 160 -10.69 4.15 -2.56
C GLY A 160 -10.48 5.59 -2.10
N LYS A 161 -9.30 5.89 -1.52
CA LYS A 161 -9.03 7.16 -0.83
C LYS A 161 -7.89 7.96 -1.43
N LYS A 162 -6.79 7.31 -1.80
CA LYS A 162 -5.53 7.99 -2.14
C LYS A 162 -4.94 7.46 -3.43
N GLU A 163 -4.68 8.34 -4.38
CA GLU A 163 -4.04 8.03 -5.64
C GLU A 163 -2.52 7.99 -5.47
N TYR A 164 -1.91 6.83 -5.72
CA TYR A 164 -0.47 6.63 -5.59
C TYR A 164 0.20 6.45 -6.95
N LEU A 165 1.34 7.10 -7.12
CA LEU A 165 2.21 6.99 -8.28
C LEU A 165 3.55 6.40 -7.84
N ASN A 166 3.98 5.31 -8.44
CA ASN A 166 5.33 4.80 -8.28
C ASN A 166 6.32 5.74 -8.97
N VAL A 167 7.40 6.14 -8.28
CA VAL A 167 8.36 7.12 -8.81
C VAL A 167 9.13 6.60 -10.04
N LYS A 168 9.23 5.29 -10.22
CA LYS A 168 9.88 4.63 -11.38
C LYS A 168 8.90 4.41 -12.55
N SER A 169 7.61 4.68 -12.35
CA SER A 169 6.57 4.50 -13.36
C SER A 169 6.87 5.26 -14.66
N ILE A 170 6.46 4.67 -15.78
CA ILE A 170 6.46 5.36 -17.09
C ILE A 170 5.52 6.57 -17.13
N LEU A 171 4.57 6.65 -16.20
CA LEU A 171 3.63 7.77 -16.06
C LEU A 171 4.24 8.94 -15.28
N CYS A 172 5.42 8.73 -14.69
CA CYS A 172 6.03 9.67 -13.77
C CYS A 172 6.44 10.97 -14.50
N PRO A 173 5.87 12.14 -14.13
CA PRO A 173 6.32 13.40 -14.68
C PRO A 173 7.73 13.71 -14.16
N LYS A 174 8.52 14.52 -14.88
CA LYS A 174 9.85 14.92 -14.42
C LYS A 174 9.81 15.65 -13.07
N HIS A 175 8.80 16.50 -12.87
CA HIS A 175 8.63 17.25 -11.64
C HIS A 175 7.21 17.14 -11.11
N LEU A 176 7.08 17.17 -9.79
CA LEU A 176 5.81 17.29 -9.10
C LEU A 176 5.82 18.52 -8.19
N GLU A 177 4.89 19.43 -8.43
CA GLU A 177 4.74 20.65 -7.63
C GLU A 177 3.79 20.40 -6.47
N ALA A 178 4.11 20.95 -5.30
CA ALA A 178 3.23 20.99 -4.15
C ALA A 178 3.26 22.37 -3.48
N VAL A 179 2.10 22.86 -3.06
CA VAL A 179 1.96 24.21 -2.49
C VAL A 179 2.07 24.20 -0.98
N LYS A 180 2.27 25.37 -0.37
CA LYS A 180 2.29 25.51 1.10
C LYS A 180 1.07 24.88 1.75
N GLY A 181 1.30 24.10 2.80
CA GLY A 181 0.27 23.42 3.59
C GLY A 181 -0.23 22.12 2.97
N GLU A 182 0.18 21.80 1.74
CA GLU A 182 -0.16 20.54 1.10
C GLU A 182 0.57 19.38 1.79
N LYS A 183 -0.15 18.29 2.01
CA LYS A 183 0.39 17.05 2.57
C LYS A 183 0.89 16.17 1.43
N ILE A 184 2.14 15.73 1.53
CA ILE A 184 2.73 14.75 0.63
C ILE A 184 2.99 13.48 1.44
N GLU A 185 2.54 12.35 0.91
CA GLU A 185 2.68 11.05 1.52
C GLU A 185 3.54 10.15 0.63
N PHE A 186 4.38 9.37 1.29
CA PHE A 186 5.25 8.38 0.68
C PHE A 186 4.98 7.04 1.31
N ILE A 187 4.91 6.01 0.48
CA ILE A 187 4.97 4.63 0.93
C ILE A 187 6.14 3.94 0.24
N ALA A 188 6.83 3.06 0.95
CA ALA A 188 8.00 2.35 0.45
C ALA A 188 8.00 0.89 0.84
N THR A 189 8.49 0.01 -0.03
CA THR A 189 8.67 -1.43 0.21
C THR A 189 9.97 -1.94 -0.42
N GLY A 190 10.47 -3.07 0.07
CA GLY A 190 11.76 -3.64 -0.31
C GLY A 190 12.84 -3.44 0.76
N GLU A 191 14.03 -4.01 0.54
CA GLU A 191 15.09 -4.09 1.55
C GLU A 191 15.58 -2.70 2.02
N GLY A 192 15.59 -1.71 1.12
CA GLY A 192 15.98 -0.33 1.43
C GLY A 192 14.90 0.57 2.02
N ALA A 193 13.64 0.12 2.15
CA ALA A 193 12.51 0.99 2.49
C ALA A 193 12.71 1.81 3.79
N LEU A 194 13.33 1.20 4.81
CA LEU A 194 13.68 1.84 6.08
C LEU A 194 14.65 3.03 5.93
N LYS A 195 15.56 2.96 4.96
CA LYS A 195 16.64 3.93 4.78
C LYS A 195 16.23 5.09 3.89
N ILE A 196 15.34 4.85 2.91
CA ILE A 196 15.01 5.86 1.90
C ILE A 196 14.12 6.97 2.42
N LEU A 197 13.18 6.70 3.33
CA LEU A 197 12.21 7.73 3.75
C LEU A 197 12.88 8.93 4.42
N PRO A 198 13.88 8.77 5.32
CA PRO A 198 14.69 9.88 5.82
C PRO A 198 15.48 10.64 4.73
N GLU A 199 15.99 9.93 3.72
CA GLU A 199 16.72 10.53 2.59
C GLU A 199 15.80 11.39 1.72
N VAL A 200 14.62 10.87 1.38
CA VAL A 200 13.57 11.58 0.64
C VAL A 200 13.11 12.82 1.39
N ARG A 201 12.88 12.70 2.71
CA ARG A 201 12.55 13.86 3.56
C ARG A 201 13.61 14.95 3.48
N SER A 202 14.89 14.55 3.57
CA SER A 202 16.02 15.48 3.53
C SER A 202 16.18 16.14 2.16
N LEU A 203 15.88 15.42 1.07
CA LEU A 203 15.86 15.98 -0.29
C LEU A 203 14.78 17.06 -0.43
N ILE A 204 13.56 16.76 -0.01
CA ILE A 204 12.43 17.70 -0.15
C ILE A 204 12.64 18.93 0.72
N ASN A 205 13.15 18.75 1.95
CA ASN A 205 13.45 19.88 2.84
C ASN A 205 14.63 20.74 2.34
N ARG A 206 15.58 20.19 1.59
CA ARG A 206 16.71 20.97 1.02
C ARG A 206 16.30 21.88 -0.15
N GLN A 207 15.16 21.60 -0.77
CA GLN A 207 14.61 22.39 -1.88
C GLN A 207 13.78 23.61 -1.39
N VAL A 208 13.73 23.84 -0.07
CA VAL A 208 12.97 24.88 0.65
C VAL A 208 13.87 26.10 1.00
N HIS A 209 14.94 26.34 0.24
CA HIS A 209 15.90 27.42 0.46
C HIS A 209 16.15 28.25 -0.80
#